data_AF-A0A069DPC7-F1
#
_entry.id   AF-A0A069DPC7-F1
#
_cell.length_a   1.000
_cell.length_b   1.000
_cell.length_c   1.000
_cell.angle_alpha   90.00
_cell.angle_beta   90.00
_cell.angle_gamma   90.00
#
_symmetry.space_group_name_H-M   'P 1'
#
loop_
_entity.id
_entity.type
_entity.pdbx_description
1 polymer ?
#
loop_
_entity_poly.entity_id
_entity_poly.type
_entity_poly.pdbx_seq_one_letter_code
_entity_poly.pdbx_strand_id
1 'polypeptide(L)'
;MLSKSEFIAAALKQYVVVLDDGHGMQTIGKRTPIFPAGSGMKSETGNFMHENEFNRAVVKYAKDHLERCGIKVIESAAGDGDVPLATRSWIARNAKADVFVSVHANANNGKWNSAKGVETYYQTGAGSDSIKLANIMQKHLLMGTKQSSRGVKSNSYQVLRETHEHMASVLIECGFMDNLEEAKLLIDDNYRRETGKEVAQAICEYLGVTFIENTAVGGISTSKKEEEASKYPPATVVVEKENGSLRPLSTPGFINKGTSYVPVKAVSIVAGKSVGFDNKTKKASINEVVLDNTIVENGVAYAPSRDVAAAIGMIAQWSQSISQVKFVFGE
;
A
#
# COMPACT_ATOMS: atom_id res chain seq x y z
N MET A 1 27.29 -20.83 -15.42
CA MET A 1 26.70 -21.13 -14.09
C MET A 1 27.34 -20.19 -13.11
N LEU A 2 26.56 -19.51 -12.27
CA LEU A 2 27.09 -18.65 -11.22
C LEU A 2 27.89 -19.51 -10.21
N SER A 3 29.01 -18.99 -9.76
CA SER A 3 29.77 -19.57 -8.65
C SER A 3 28.94 -19.58 -7.36
N LYS A 4 29.30 -20.43 -6.40
CA LYS A 4 28.63 -20.51 -5.10
C LYS A 4 28.63 -19.17 -4.34
N SER A 5 29.70 -18.37 -4.49
CA SER A 5 29.80 -17.01 -3.94
C SER A 5 28.90 -16.01 -4.66
N GLU A 6 28.78 -16.09 -5.99
CA GLU A 6 27.84 -15.25 -6.76
C GLU A 6 26.38 -15.63 -6.47
N PHE A 7 26.11 -16.91 -6.24
CA PHE A 7 24.79 -17.39 -5.84
C PHE A 7 24.39 -16.89 -4.45
N ILE A 8 25.32 -16.91 -3.49
CA ILE A 8 25.10 -16.37 -2.13
C ILE A 8 24.98 -14.83 -2.17
N ALA A 9 25.81 -14.14 -2.95
CA ALA A 9 25.72 -12.69 -3.10
C ALA A 9 24.41 -12.24 -3.77
N ALA A 10 23.93 -12.98 -4.78
CA ALA A 10 22.63 -12.74 -5.40
C ALA A 10 21.48 -13.02 -4.43
N ALA A 11 21.58 -14.07 -3.60
CA ALA A 11 20.58 -14.40 -2.57
C ALA A 11 20.56 -13.40 -1.38
N LEU A 12 21.62 -12.61 -1.20
CA LEU A 12 21.75 -11.60 -0.14
C LEU A 12 21.60 -10.16 -0.67
N LYS A 13 21.45 -9.95 -1.98
CA LYS A 13 21.33 -8.61 -2.55
C LYS A 13 20.00 -7.99 -2.11
N GLN A 14 20.08 -7.02 -1.21
CA GLN A 14 18.95 -6.17 -0.87
C GLN A 14 18.75 -5.15 -1.98
N TYR A 15 17.70 -5.32 -2.78
CA TYR A 15 17.31 -4.33 -3.78
C TYR A 15 16.78 -3.06 -3.13
N VAL A 16 17.10 -1.91 -3.73
CA VAL A 16 16.57 -0.60 -3.34
C VAL A 16 15.64 -0.12 -4.45
N VAL A 17 14.37 0.10 -4.12
CA VAL A 17 13.37 0.64 -5.03
C VAL A 17 12.96 2.02 -4.55
N VAL A 18 12.90 2.98 -5.46
CA VAL A 18 12.35 4.30 -5.18
C VAL A 18 11.00 4.43 -5.86
N LEU A 19 9.99 4.76 -5.06
CA LEU A 19 8.64 5.06 -5.55
C LEU A 19 8.40 6.56 -5.42
N ASP A 20 7.84 7.15 -6.46
CA ASP A 20 7.54 8.57 -6.54
C ASP A 20 6.04 8.77 -6.72
N ASP A 21 5.38 9.36 -5.72
CA ASP A 21 3.99 9.79 -5.81
C ASP A 21 3.95 11.16 -6.48
N GLY A 22 3.59 11.17 -7.77
CA GLY A 22 3.59 12.37 -8.59
C GLY A 22 2.82 13.52 -7.92
N HIS A 23 3.37 14.74 -8.04
CA HIS A 23 2.80 15.99 -7.51
C HIS A 23 2.69 16.02 -5.99
N GLY A 24 2.07 17.07 -5.45
CA GLY A 24 1.60 17.15 -4.07
C GLY A 24 0.15 17.65 -4.05
N MET A 25 -0.49 17.64 -2.87
CA MET A 25 -1.89 18.05 -2.73
C MET A 25 -2.16 19.50 -3.16
N GLN A 26 -1.14 20.35 -3.19
CA GLN A 26 -1.25 21.76 -3.58
C GLN A 26 -0.72 22.07 -4.99
N THR A 27 -0.34 21.06 -5.78
CA THR A 27 0.14 21.32 -7.15
C THR A 27 -0.98 21.88 -8.01
N ILE A 28 -0.77 23.09 -8.53
CA ILE A 28 -1.79 23.84 -9.27
C ILE A 28 -2.19 23.08 -10.53
N GLY A 29 -3.51 22.89 -10.70
CA GLY A 29 -4.10 22.28 -11.89
C GLY A 29 -4.06 20.75 -11.95
N LYS A 30 -3.40 20.08 -10.99
CA LYS A 30 -3.29 18.61 -10.95
C LYS A 30 -4.45 17.97 -10.19
N ARG A 31 -5.63 18.00 -10.81
CA ARG A 31 -6.89 17.53 -10.24
C ARG A 31 -7.92 17.18 -11.31
N THR A 32 -8.96 16.46 -10.92
CA THR A 32 -10.15 16.27 -11.75
C THR A 32 -10.87 17.61 -11.97
N PRO A 33 -11.70 17.74 -13.02
CA PRO A 33 -12.75 18.74 -13.02
C PRO A 33 -13.69 18.56 -11.81
N ILE A 34 -14.51 19.56 -11.52
CA ILE A 34 -15.55 19.44 -10.48
C ILE A 34 -16.49 18.29 -10.86
N PHE A 35 -16.74 17.39 -9.91
CA PHE A 35 -17.66 16.27 -10.09
C PHE A 35 -19.07 16.77 -10.42
N PRO A 36 -19.77 16.12 -11.36
CA PRO A 36 -21.14 16.51 -11.69
C PRO A 36 -22.05 16.48 -10.46
N ALA A 37 -22.87 17.51 -10.29
CA ALA A 37 -23.85 17.57 -9.21
C ALA A 37 -24.79 16.35 -9.28
N GLY A 38 -25.06 15.72 -8.13
CA GLY A 38 -25.91 14.52 -8.06
C GLY A 38 -25.24 13.20 -8.48
N SER A 39 -23.97 13.21 -8.90
CA SER A 39 -23.22 11.97 -9.23
C SER A 39 -22.92 11.07 -8.03
N GLY A 40 -23.02 11.61 -6.81
CA GLY A 40 -22.62 10.93 -5.58
C GLY A 40 -21.11 10.82 -5.38
N MET A 41 -20.29 11.25 -6.35
CA MET A 41 -18.84 11.19 -6.28
C MET A 41 -18.31 12.16 -5.23
N LYS A 42 -17.42 11.67 -4.37
CA LYS A 42 -16.68 12.44 -3.38
C LYS A 42 -15.26 11.90 -3.26
N SER A 43 -14.30 12.81 -3.11
CA SER A 43 -12.91 12.52 -2.80
C SER A 43 -12.61 12.93 -1.35
N GLU A 44 -11.34 12.86 -0.93
CA GLU A 44 -10.92 13.39 0.37
C GLU A 44 -11.09 14.91 0.46
N THR A 45 -11.00 15.60 -0.67
CA THR A 45 -11.11 17.06 -0.79
C THR A 45 -12.51 17.54 -1.18
N GLY A 46 -13.47 16.63 -1.30
CA GLY A 46 -14.88 16.92 -1.51
C GLY A 46 -15.33 16.68 -2.95
N ASN A 47 -15.62 17.73 -3.70
CA ASN A 47 -16.30 17.65 -5.01
C ASN A 47 -15.35 17.64 -6.21
N PHE A 48 -14.06 17.41 -6.00
CA PHE A 48 -13.05 17.13 -7.02
C PHE A 48 -11.91 16.37 -6.35
N MET A 49 -11.06 15.64 -7.08
CA MET A 49 -9.93 14.90 -6.50
C MET A 49 -8.60 15.46 -7.00
N HIS A 50 -7.63 15.65 -6.12
CA HIS A 50 -6.25 15.94 -6.52
C HIS A 50 -5.57 14.67 -7.03
N GLU A 51 -4.71 14.79 -8.04
CA GLU A 51 -3.99 13.64 -8.61
C GLU A 51 -3.18 12.89 -7.55
N ASN A 52 -2.58 13.64 -6.62
CA ASN A 52 -1.77 13.09 -5.54
C ASN A 52 -2.58 12.21 -4.56
N GLU A 53 -3.91 12.39 -4.42
CA GLU A 53 -4.74 11.48 -3.62
C GLU A 53 -4.68 10.05 -4.14
N PHE A 54 -4.66 9.88 -5.47
CA PHE A 54 -4.49 8.59 -6.13
C PHE A 54 -3.02 8.14 -6.07
N ASN A 55 -2.08 9.01 -6.47
CA ASN A 55 -0.66 8.66 -6.59
C ASN A 55 -0.08 8.14 -5.26
N ARG A 56 -0.29 8.87 -4.16
CA ARG A 56 0.24 8.49 -2.84
C ARG A 56 -0.39 7.19 -2.31
N ALA A 57 -1.65 6.94 -2.62
CA ALA A 57 -2.33 5.70 -2.22
C ALA A 57 -1.73 4.49 -2.95
N VAL A 58 -1.55 4.59 -4.27
CA VAL A 58 -0.92 3.53 -5.08
C VAL A 58 0.52 3.28 -4.63
N VAL A 59 1.31 4.34 -4.41
CA VAL A 59 2.69 4.22 -3.91
C VAL A 59 2.72 3.54 -2.55
N LYS A 60 1.83 3.92 -1.63
CA LYS A 60 1.71 3.28 -0.32
C LYS A 60 1.41 1.78 -0.43
N TYR A 61 0.46 1.38 -1.29
CA TYR A 61 0.13 -0.03 -1.49
C TYR A 61 1.26 -0.81 -2.15
N ALA A 62 1.92 -0.24 -3.16
CA ALA A 62 3.09 -0.84 -3.79
C ALA A 62 4.23 -1.03 -2.79
N LYS A 63 4.50 -0.03 -1.95
CA LYS A 63 5.48 -0.09 -0.87
C LYS A 63 5.19 -1.24 0.09
N ASP A 64 3.96 -1.33 0.61
CA ASP A 64 3.56 -2.39 1.56
C ASP A 64 3.78 -3.80 0.96
N HIS A 65 3.59 -3.97 -0.34
CA HIS A 65 3.85 -5.22 -1.05
C HIS A 65 5.35 -5.50 -1.25
N LEU A 66 6.12 -4.50 -1.68
CA LEU A 66 7.55 -4.63 -1.94
C LEU A 66 8.34 -4.90 -0.66
N GLU A 67 8.05 -4.19 0.43
CA GLU A 67 8.72 -4.40 1.71
C GLU A 67 8.48 -5.81 2.27
N ARG A 68 7.29 -6.36 2.04
CA ARG A 68 6.96 -7.75 2.36
C ARG A 68 7.78 -8.75 1.55
N CYS A 69 8.16 -8.40 0.33
CA CYS A 69 9.05 -9.19 -0.52
C CYS A 69 10.53 -9.01 -0.17
N GLY A 70 10.86 -8.31 0.93
CA GLY A 70 12.23 -8.06 1.38
C GLY A 70 12.95 -6.95 0.63
N ILE A 71 12.24 -6.17 -0.19
CA ILE A 71 12.79 -5.05 -0.97
C ILE A 71 12.80 -3.79 -0.09
N LYS A 72 13.91 -3.07 -0.07
CA LYS A 72 13.98 -1.76 0.61
C LYS A 72 13.31 -0.71 -0.28
N VAL A 73 12.28 -0.04 0.24
CA VAL A 73 11.57 1.01 -0.48
C VAL A 73 11.88 2.38 0.09
N ILE A 74 12.11 3.35 -0.78
CA ILE A 74 12.26 4.78 -0.44
C ILE A 74 11.21 5.56 -1.23
N GLU A 75 10.49 6.45 -0.57
CA GLU A 75 9.53 7.34 -1.23
C GLU A 75 10.21 8.68 -1.52
N SER A 76 10.25 9.11 -2.78
CA SER A 76 10.94 10.36 -3.16
C SER A 76 10.10 11.62 -2.97
N ALA A 77 8.80 11.50 -2.73
CA ALA A 77 7.89 12.62 -2.52
C ALA A 77 6.83 12.38 -1.43
N ALA A 78 7.18 11.60 -0.39
CA ALA A 78 6.26 11.24 0.68
C ALA A 78 5.53 12.44 1.32
N GLY A 79 4.21 12.29 1.48
CA GLY A 79 3.34 13.24 2.16
C GLY A 79 2.60 14.18 1.20
N ASP A 80 2.05 15.28 1.72
CA ASP A 80 1.14 16.14 0.96
C ASP A 80 1.83 17.31 0.25
N GLY A 81 3.12 17.50 0.50
CA GLY A 81 3.92 18.59 -0.05
C GLY A 81 4.37 18.32 -1.48
N ASP A 82 4.44 19.35 -2.32
CA ASP A 82 4.98 19.20 -3.66
C ASP A 82 6.51 19.24 -3.63
N VAL A 83 7.14 18.06 -3.68
CA VAL A 83 8.59 17.93 -3.72
C VAL A 83 9.13 18.30 -5.12
N PRO A 84 10.16 19.15 -5.25
CA PRO A 84 10.73 19.50 -6.55
C PRO A 84 11.22 18.28 -7.33
N LEU A 85 11.01 18.28 -8.66
CA LEU A 85 11.40 17.15 -9.54
C LEU A 85 12.88 16.77 -9.41
N ALA A 86 13.78 17.76 -9.34
CA ALA A 86 15.21 17.54 -9.15
C ALA A 86 15.54 16.88 -7.80
N THR A 87 14.79 17.23 -6.74
CA THR A 87 14.93 16.60 -5.42
C THR A 87 14.49 15.14 -5.47
N ARG A 88 13.38 14.83 -6.16
CA ARG A 88 12.90 13.45 -6.35
C ARG A 88 13.97 12.58 -7.01
N SER A 89 14.54 13.06 -8.12
CA SER A 89 15.63 12.37 -8.84
C SER A 89 16.93 12.29 -8.04
N TRP A 90 17.26 13.33 -7.27
CA TRP A 90 18.43 13.32 -6.39
C TRP A 90 18.31 12.25 -5.30
N ILE A 91 17.14 12.11 -4.66
CA ILE A 91 16.88 11.06 -3.67
C ILE A 91 17.13 9.68 -4.30
N ALA A 92 16.59 9.44 -5.49
CA ALA A 92 16.74 8.16 -6.17
C ALA A 92 18.21 7.82 -6.48
N ARG A 93 18.94 8.78 -7.07
CA ARG A 93 20.36 8.62 -7.38
C ARG A 93 21.22 8.42 -6.15
N ASN A 94 20.99 9.21 -5.10
CA ASN A 94 21.78 9.15 -3.87
C ASN A 94 21.51 7.86 -3.09
N ALA A 95 20.29 7.32 -3.17
CA ALA A 95 19.94 6.01 -2.63
C ALA A 95 20.59 4.84 -3.39
N LYS A 96 21.18 5.09 -4.57
CA LYS A 96 21.68 4.06 -5.50
C LYS A 96 20.61 3.02 -5.80
N ALA A 97 19.39 3.49 -6.07
CA ALA A 97 18.26 2.61 -6.33
C ALA A 97 18.52 1.72 -7.56
N ASP A 98 18.00 0.50 -7.53
CA ASP A 98 17.99 -0.41 -8.67
C ASP A 98 16.81 -0.09 -9.61
N VAL A 99 15.71 0.42 -9.07
CA VAL A 99 14.49 0.78 -9.80
C VAL A 99 13.90 2.09 -9.28
N PHE A 100 13.44 2.94 -10.21
CA PHE A 100 12.63 4.12 -9.94
C PHE A 100 11.27 4.02 -10.67
N VAL A 101 10.17 4.21 -9.95
CA VAL A 101 8.82 4.25 -10.55
C VAL A 101 8.10 5.51 -10.09
N SER A 102 7.72 6.36 -11.04
CA SER A 102 6.87 7.53 -10.79
C SER A 102 5.43 7.24 -11.17
N VAL A 103 4.52 7.41 -10.21
CA VAL A 103 3.10 7.08 -10.33
C VAL A 103 2.29 8.34 -10.55
N HIS A 104 1.51 8.35 -11.63
CA HIS A 104 0.66 9.46 -12.05
C HIS A 104 -0.73 8.98 -12.50
N ALA A 105 -1.64 9.94 -12.60
CA ALA A 105 -2.89 9.80 -13.35
C ALA A 105 -3.02 10.97 -14.33
N ASN A 106 -3.27 10.63 -15.59
CA ASN A 106 -3.19 11.53 -16.72
C ASN A 106 -4.34 12.55 -16.73
N ALA A 107 -4.22 13.59 -17.54
CA ALA A 107 -5.31 14.47 -17.93
C ALA A 107 -5.02 15.01 -19.34
N ASN A 108 -6.06 15.19 -20.14
CA ASN A 108 -5.92 15.75 -21.48
C ASN A 108 -5.94 17.28 -21.47
N ASN A 109 -7.04 17.88 -21.02
CA ASN A 109 -7.25 19.34 -21.07
C ASN A 109 -7.96 19.90 -19.82
N GLY A 110 -8.14 19.09 -18.78
CA GLY A 110 -8.77 19.50 -17.53
C GLY A 110 -10.29 19.71 -17.67
N LYS A 111 -10.90 19.22 -18.74
CA LYS A 111 -12.35 19.20 -18.95
C LYS A 111 -12.80 17.76 -19.19
N TRP A 112 -13.99 17.43 -18.72
CA TRP A 112 -14.58 16.11 -18.91
C TRP A 112 -14.54 15.70 -20.38
N ASN A 113 -13.89 14.57 -20.66
CA ASN A 113 -13.69 14.03 -22.00
C ASN A 113 -13.66 12.49 -21.98
N SER A 114 -13.35 11.86 -23.13
CA SER A 114 -13.40 10.40 -23.33
C SER A 114 -12.03 9.73 -23.43
N ALA A 115 -10.92 10.47 -23.28
CA ALA A 115 -9.59 9.88 -23.21
C ALA A 115 -9.52 8.91 -22.03
N LYS A 116 -8.94 7.72 -22.26
CA LYS A 116 -8.86 6.68 -21.24
C LYS A 116 -7.73 5.70 -21.46
N GLY A 117 -7.45 4.91 -20.43
CA GLY A 117 -6.51 3.81 -20.44
C GLY A 117 -5.17 4.13 -19.79
N VAL A 118 -4.37 3.09 -19.62
CA VAL A 118 -3.05 3.16 -18.96
C VAL A 118 -1.91 3.21 -19.97
N GLU A 119 -0.89 3.99 -19.65
CA GLU A 119 0.36 4.07 -20.41
C GLU A 119 1.58 4.11 -19.49
N THR A 120 2.69 3.61 -20.01
CA THR A 120 3.97 3.59 -19.31
C THR A 120 5.02 4.30 -20.16
N TYR A 121 5.77 5.20 -19.53
CA TYR A 121 6.83 5.98 -20.14
C TYR A 121 8.20 5.57 -19.61
N TYR A 122 9.18 5.53 -20.51
CA TYR A 122 10.60 5.52 -20.17
C TYR A 122 11.29 6.75 -20.79
N GLN A 123 12.51 7.07 -20.35
CA GLN A 123 13.26 8.20 -20.91
C GLN A 123 13.59 7.97 -22.40
N THR A 124 13.37 8.97 -23.26
CA THR A 124 13.86 8.91 -24.65
C THR A 124 15.39 8.76 -24.66
N GLY A 125 15.87 7.70 -25.32
CA GLY A 125 17.29 7.33 -25.35
C GLY A 125 17.73 6.38 -24.23
N ALA A 126 16.81 5.88 -23.39
CA ALA A 126 17.17 4.96 -22.31
C ALA A 126 17.69 3.61 -22.78
N GLY A 127 18.53 3.01 -21.93
CA GLY A 127 19.01 1.64 -22.10
C GLY A 127 17.91 0.60 -21.99
N SER A 128 18.27 -0.65 -22.33
CA SER A 128 17.34 -1.80 -22.39
C SER A 128 16.62 -2.08 -21.07
N ASP A 129 17.20 -1.73 -19.94
CA ASP A 129 16.63 -1.99 -18.62
C ASP A 129 15.34 -1.20 -18.35
N SER A 130 15.34 0.11 -18.64
CA SER A 130 14.13 0.94 -18.49
C SER A 130 13.04 0.51 -19.49
N ILE A 131 13.42 0.13 -20.70
CA ILE A 131 12.48 -0.38 -21.72
C ILE A 131 11.88 -1.72 -21.28
N LYS A 132 12.69 -2.63 -20.74
CA LYS A 132 12.24 -3.92 -20.21
C LYS A 132 11.26 -3.72 -19.04
N LEU A 133 11.63 -2.87 -18.07
CA LEU A 133 10.77 -2.52 -16.95
C LEU A 133 9.44 -1.92 -17.44
N ALA A 134 9.47 -1.02 -18.42
CA ALA A 134 8.25 -0.39 -18.94
C ALA A 134 7.28 -1.38 -19.58
N ASN A 135 7.79 -2.38 -20.32
CA ASN A 135 6.96 -3.43 -20.89
C ASN A 135 6.35 -4.36 -19.84
N ILE A 136 7.15 -4.74 -18.83
CA ILE A 136 6.65 -5.55 -17.70
C ILE A 136 5.58 -4.76 -16.94
N MET A 137 5.84 -3.50 -16.62
CA MET A 137 4.91 -2.62 -15.91
C MET A 137 3.58 -2.46 -16.66
N GLN A 138 3.63 -2.14 -17.96
CA GLN A 138 2.42 -2.03 -18.78
C GLN A 138 1.62 -3.34 -18.80
N LYS A 139 2.30 -4.49 -18.91
CA LYS A 139 1.65 -5.81 -18.89
C LYS A 139 0.88 -6.04 -17.58
N HIS A 140 1.52 -5.84 -16.42
CA HIS A 140 0.89 -6.00 -15.10
C HIS A 140 -0.29 -5.05 -14.90
N LEU A 141 -0.10 -3.75 -15.18
CA LEU A 141 -1.19 -2.78 -15.08
C LEU A 141 -2.43 -3.18 -15.88
N LEU A 142 -2.27 -3.77 -17.08
CA LEU A 142 -3.39 -4.24 -17.88
C LEU A 142 -4.07 -5.50 -17.32
N MET A 143 -3.32 -6.39 -16.67
CA MET A 143 -3.86 -7.62 -16.08
C MET A 143 -4.78 -7.32 -14.90
N GLY A 144 -4.31 -6.53 -13.93
CA GLY A 144 -5.07 -6.24 -12.71
C GLY A 144 -6.16 -5.18 -12.90
N THR A 145 -5.80 -4.03 -13.50
CA THR A 145 -6.73 -2.90 -13.58
C THR A 145 -7.80 -3.06 -14.67
N LYS A 146 -7.59 -3.99 -15.62
CA LYS A 146 -8.47 -4.29 -16.78
C LYS A 146 -8.78 -3.05 -17.64
N GLN A 147 -7.89 -2.06 -17.61
CA GLN A 147 -7.97 -0.86 -18.41
C GLN A 147 -7.59 -1.11 -19.87
N SER A 148 -7.98 -0.18 -20.75
CA SER A 148 -7.47 -0.17 -22.12
C SER A 148 -5.99 0.21 -22.16
N SER A 149 -5.22 -0.44 -23.03
CA SER A 149 -3.81 -0.10 -23.23
C SER A 149 -3.64 1.11 -24.13
N ARG A 150 -2.82 2.05 -23.70
CA ARG A 150 -2.27 3.13 -24.54
C ARG A 150 -0.81 2.92 -24.91
N GLY A 151 -0.23 1.81 -24.45
CA GLY A 151 1.10 1.31 -24.83
C GLY A 151 2.25 1.86 -24.00
N VAL A 152 3.43 1.34 -24.30
CA VAL A 152 4.70 1.81 -23.77
C VAL A 152 5.26 2.88 -24.70
N LYS A 153 5.67 4.03 -24.14
CA LYS A 153 6.12 5.20 -24.89
C LYS A 153 7.44 5.71 -24.32
N SER A 154 8.12 6.58 -25.07
CA SER A 154 9.23 7.35 -24.52
C SER A 154 8.84 8.82 -24.41
N ASN A 155 9.31 9.49 -23.36
CA ASN A 155 9.20 10.93 -23.20
C ASN A 155 10.35 11.44 -22.31
N SER A 156 10.67 12.74 -22.37
CA SER A 156 11.77 13.34 -21.62
C SER A 156 11.28 14.04 -20.34
N TYR A 157 10.53 13.32 -19.50
CA TYR A 157 10.14 13.82 -18.19
C TYR A 157 11.38 14.01 -17.32
N GLN A 158 11.45 15.11 -16.56
CA GLN A 158 12.65 15.44 -15.80
C GLN A 158 13.08 14.30 -14.86
N VAL A 159 12.12 13.68 -14.17
CA VAL A 159 12.42 12.58 -13.26
C VAL A 159 13.10 11.41 -13.97
N LEU A 160 12.62 11.04 -15.16
CA LEU A 160 13.20 9.96 -15.96
C LEU A 160 14.55 10.36 -16.56
N ARG A 161 14.67 11.57 -17.09
CA ARG A 161 15.92 12.09 -17.66
C ARG A 161 17.05 12.07 -16.64
N GLU A 162 16.77 12.38 -15.39
CA GLU A 162 17.76 12.43 -14.33
C GLU A 162 18.01 11.09 -13.62
N THR A 163 17.22 10.03 -13.88
CA THR A 163 17.40 8.72 -13.24
C THR A 163 17.87 7.61 -14.18
N HIS A 164 17.51 7.67 -15.46
CA HIS A 164 17.62 6.52 -16.39
C HIS A 164 19.04 6.00 -16.65
N GLU A 165 20.09 6.81 -16.45
CA GLU A 165 21.49 6.39 -16.58
C GLU A 165 22.01 5.68 -15.31
N HIS A 166 21.26 5.73 -14.22
CA HIS A 166 21.67 5.21 -12.91
C HIS A 166 20.89 3.96 -12.48
N MET A 167 19.67 3.79 -13.00
CA MET A 167 18.74 2.72 -12.63
C MET A 167 17.67 2.51 -13.69
N ALA A 168 16.96 1.38 -13.64
CA ALA A 168 15.76 1.22 -14.46
C ALA A 168 14.70 2.20 -13.98
N SER A 169 14.18 3.05 -14.87
CA SER A 169 13.25 4.11 -14.48
C SER A 169 12.06 4.21 -15.43
N VAL A 170 10.86 4.27 -14.85
CA VAL A 170 9.60 4.42 -15.59
C VAL A 170 8.66 5.40 -14.91
N LEU A 171 7.78 6.01 -15.69
CA LEU A 171 6.64 6.80 -15.23
C LEU A 171 5.36 6.13 -15.74
N ILE A 172 4.39 5.90 -14.86
CA ILE A 172 3.12 5.27 -15.21
C ILE A 172 1.99 6.28 -15.10
N GLU A 173 1.10 6.25 -16.09
CA GLU A 173 -0.16 6.99 -16.10
C GLU A 173 -1.29 5.97 -15.96
N CYS A 174 -1.95 5.95 -14.81
CA CYS A 174 -2.83 4.85 -14.41
C CYS A 174 -4.32 5.09 -14.74
N GLY A 175 -4.63 6.02 -15.64
CA GLY A 175 -5.98 6.44 -16.03
C GLY A 175 -6.05 7.96 -16.16
N PHE A 176 -7.22 8.51 -16.54
CA PHE A 176 -7.43 9.93 -16.80
C PHE A 176 -8.34 10.60 -15.76
N MET A 177 -7.80 11.61 -15.09
CA MET A 177 -8.48 12.47 -14.11
C MET A 177 -9.65 13.26 -14.72
N ASP A 178 -9.60 13.54 -16.02
CA ASP A 178 -10.62 14.29 -16.75
C ASP A 178 -11.51 13.39 -17.64
N ASN A 179 -11.56 12.09 -17.35
CA ASN A 179 -12.58 11.15 -17.81
C ASN A 179 -13.48 10.75 -16.64
N LEU A 180 -14.79 10.89 -16.77
CA LEU A 180 -15.71 10.67 -15.64
C LEU A 180 -15.72 9.23 -15.14
N GLU A 181 -15.60 8.24 -16.03
CA GLU A 181 -15.59 6.82 -15.62
C GLU A 181 -14.25 6.44 -15.00
N GLU A 182 -13.15 6.97 -15.51
CA GLU A 182 -11.84 6.73 -14.89
C GLU A 182 -11.67 7.48 -13.59
N ALA A 183 -12.19 8.70 -13.45
CA ALA A 183 -12.20 9.42 -12.18
C ALA A 183 -12.91 8.62 -11.07
N LYS A 184 -14.00 7.89 -11.37
CA LYS A 184 -14.63 6.97 -10.40
C LYS A 184 -13.68 5.85 -9.98
N LEU A 185 -12.95 5.27 -10.92
CA LEU A 185 -11.95 4.23 -10.63
C LEU A 185 -10.79 4.79 -9.80
N LEU A 186 -10.27 5.95 -10.16
CA LEU A 186 -9.16 6.59 -9.44
C LEU A 186 -9.54 7.03 -8.02
N ILE A 187 -10.83 7.21 -7.72
CA ILE A 187 -11.35 7.43 -6.36
C ILE A 187 -11.51 6.10 -5.58
N ASP A 188 -11.81 5.00 -6.28
CA ASP A 188 -12.08 3.70 -5.67
C ASP A 188 -10.82 3.08 -5.04
N ASP A 189 -10.89 2.75 -3.75
CA ASP A 189 -9.74 2.20 -3.02
C ASP A 189 -9.35 0.79 -3.47
N ASN A 190 -10.29 -0.02 -3.98
CA ASN A 190 -9.95 -1.33 -4.52
C ASN A 190 -9.14 -1.19 -5.80
N TYR A 191 -9.50 -0.23 -6.66
CA TYR A 191 -8.72 0.09 -7.85
C TYR A 191 -7.30 0.54 -7.46
N ARG A 192 -7.17 1.45 -6.49
CA ARG A 192 -5.86 1.91 -5.98
C ARG A 192 -5.01 0.75 -5.43
N ARG A 193 -5.62 -0.15 -4.64
CA ARG A 193 -4.94 -1.36 -4.11
C ARG A 193 -4.47 -2.29 -5.21
N GLU A 194 -5.32 -2.56 -6.18
CA GLU A 194 -4.99 -3.41 -7.31
C GLU A 194 -3.86 -2.79 -8.14
N THR A 195 -3.92 -1.49 -8.46
CA THR A 195 -2.82 -0.79 -9.14
C THR A 195 -1.52 -0.89 -8.35
N GLY A 196 -1.54 -0.66 -7.04
CA GLY A 196 -0.34 -0.79 -6.19
C GLY A 196 0.23 -2.22 -6.17
N LYS A 197 -0.64 -3.23 -6.13
CA LYS A 197 -0.26 -4.65 -6.24
C LYS A 197 0.43 -4.94 -7.58
N GLU A 198 -0.17 -4.52 -8.70
CA GLU A 198 0.39 -4.72 -10.04
C GLU A 198 1.74 -4.02 -10.23
N VAL A 199 1.90 -2.80 -9.68
CA VAL A 199 3.20 -2.11 -9.64
C VAL A 199 4.24 -2.94 -8.89
N ALA A 200 3.90 -3.48 -7.72
CA ALA A 200 4.82 -4.31 -6.95
C ALA A 200 5.15 -5.63 -7.65
N GLN A 201 4.17 -6.28 -8.29
CA GLN A 201 4.37 -7.51 -9.06
C GLN A 201 5.28 -7.28 -10.27
N ALA A 202 5.10 -6.17 -11.00
CA ALA A 202 5.96 -5.78 -12.10
C ALA A 202 7.41 -5.58 -11.67
N ILE A 203 7.62 -4.87 -10.56
CA ILE A 203 8.97 -4.63 -10.00
C ILE A 203 9.60 -5.94 -9.54
N CYS A 204 8.84 -6.82 -8.88
CA CYS A 204 9.31 -8.15 -8.48
C CYS A 204 9.70 -9.00 -9.70
N GLU A 205 8.88 -9.04 -10.75
CA GLU A 205 9.20 -9.75 -12.01
C GLU A 205 10.47 -9.19 -12.66
N TYR A 206 10.62 -7.87 -12.71
CA TYR A 206 11.81 -7.22 -13.27
C TYR A 206 13.09 -7.58 -12.49
N LEU A 207 13.03 -7.55 -11.16
CA LEU A 207 14.16 -7.83 -10.27
C LEU A 207 14.44 -9.34 -10.06
N GLY A 208 13.55 -10.21 -10.55
CA GLY A 208 13.62 -11.66 -10.29
C GLY A 208 13.34 -12.03 -8.83
N VAL A 209 12.60 -11.19 -8.11
CA VAL A 209 12.19 -11.43 -6.71
C VAL A 209 10.82 -12.14 -6.73
N THR A 210 10.65 -13.16 -5.89
CA THR A 210 9.35 -13.80 -5.73
C THR A 210 8.38 -12.84 -5.04
N PHE A 211 7.30 -12.47 -5.73
CA PHE A 211 6.23 -11.69 -5.13
C PHE A 211 5.54 -12.51 -4.04
N ILE A 212 5.54 -11.99 -2.82
CA ILE A 212 4.86 -12.60 -1.67
C ILE A 212 3.50 -11.93 -1.55
N GLU A 213 2.47 -12.67 -1.97
CA GLU A 213 1.10 -12.21 -1.77
C GLU A 213 0.77 -12.14 -0.28
N ASN A 214 -0.13 -11.23 0.11
CA ASN A 214 -0.63 -11.16 1.48
C ASN A 214 -1.56 -12.36 1.74
N THR A 215 -0.98 -13.55 1.76
CA THR A 215 -1.66 -14.77 2.16
C THR A 215 -1.71 -14.78 3.68
N ALA A 216 -2.81 -14.30 4.24
CA ALA A 216 -3.31 -15.00 5.41
C ALA A 216 -3.45 -16.47 4.97
N VAL A 217 -2.54 -17.32 5.45
CA VAL A 217 -2.41 -18.77 5.23
C VAL A 217 -3.56 -19.41 4.43
N GLY A 218 -3.26 -19.86 3.21
CA GLY A 218 -3.88 -21.02 2.55
C GLY A 218 -5.40 -21.06 2.42
N GLY A 219 -5.89 -20.64 1.24
CA GLY A 219 -7.02 -21.22 0.49
C GLY A 219 -8.28 -21.69 1.24
N ILE A 220 -9.33 -20.85 1.20
CA ILE A 220 -10.68 -21.28 0.78
C ILE A 220 -11.26 -20.16 -0.09
N SER A 221 -11.59 -20.49 -1.34
CA SER A 221 -12.53 -19.72 -2.15
C SER A 221 -13.81 -19.51 -1.36
N THR A 222 -14.07 -18.28 -0.92
CA THR A 222 -15.39 -17.91 -0.44
C THR A 222 -15.91 -16.78 -1.32
N SER A 223 -16.96 -17.13 -2.05
CA SER A 223 -17.92 -16.21 -2.65
C SER A 223 -18.10 -14.94 -1.81
N LYS A 224 -18.07 -13.79 -2.50
CA LYS A 224 -18.53 -12.48 -2.03
C LYS A 224 -19.64 -12.61 -0.98
N LYS A 225 -19.32 -12.31 0.28
CA LYS A 225 -20.25 -11.68 1.20
C LYS A 225 -19.65 -10.32 1.55
N GLU A 226 -20.42 -9.28 1.29
CA GLU A 226 -20.15 -7.94 1.82
C GLU A 226 -19.87 -8.07 3.33
N GLU A 227 -18.71 -7.60 3.79
CA GLU A 227 -18.41 -7.51 5.22
C GLU A 227 -19.41 -6.52 5.82
N GLU A 228 -20.37 -7.03 6.61
CA GLU A 228 -21.18 -6.18 7.47
C GLU A 228 -20.25 -5.43 8.42
N ALA A 229 -20.30 -4.09 8.37
CA ALA A 229 -19.54 -3.24 9.28
C ALA A 229 -19.83 -3.64 10.74
N SER A 230 -18.79 -3.75 11.57
CA SER A 230 -18.94 -4.11 12.98
C SER A 230 -19.95 -3.18 13.66
N LYS A 231 -20.88 -3.74 14.43
CA LYS A 231 -21.90 -2.97 15.18
C LYS A 231 -21.31 -2.10 16.32
N TYR A 232 -20.02 -2.24 16.61
CA TYR A 232 -19.35 -1.54 17.69
C TYR A 232 -18.52 -0.36 17.16
N PRO A 233 -18.43 0.77 17.89
CA PRO A 233 -17.54 1.86 17.54
C PRO A 233 -16.08 1.38 17.40
N PRO A 234 -15.38 1.70 16.29
CA PRO A 234 -14.04 1.19 16.05
C PRO A 234 -13.01 1.86 16.96
N ALA A 235 -11.94 1.12 17.25
CA ALA A 235 -10.75 1.62 17.93
C ALA A 235 -9.51 1.23 17.14
N THR A 236 -8.60 2.18 16.88
CA THR A 236 -7.31 1.84 16.27
C THR A 236 -6.46 1.06 17.26
N VAL A 237 -5.62 0.15 16.77
CA VAL A 237 -4.75 -0.66 17.62
C VAL A 237 -3.31 -0.52 17.14
N VAL A 238 -2.42 -0.23 18.09
CA VAL A 238 -0.99 -0.06 17.84
C VAL A 238 -0.23 -0.93 18.83
N VAL A 239 0.79 -1.64 18.35
CA VAL A 239 1.63 -2.52 19.18
C VAL A 239 3.08 -2.08 19.05
N GLU A 240 3.74 -1.81 20.17
CA GLU A 240 5.17 -1.57 20.24
C GLU A 240 5.97 -2.85 19.95
N LYS A 241 7.00 -2.73 19.11
CA LYS A 241 7.97 -3.79 18.85
C LYS A 241 9.16 -3.67 19.79
N GLU A 242 9.92 -4.74 19.95
CA GLU A 242 11.12 -4.77 20.84
C GLU A 242 12.13 -3.67 20.55
N ASN A 243 12.18 -3.15 19.31
CA ASN A 243 13.04 -2.04 18.93
C ASN A 243 12.45 -0.65 19.23
N GLY A 244 11.36 -0.57 20.02
CA GLY A 244 10.65 0.67 20.38
C GLY A 244 9.76 1.25 19.28
N SER A 245 9.78 0.68 18.06
CA SER A 245 8.92 1.18 16.98
C SER A 245 7.46 0.75 17.16
N LEU A 246 6.52 1.62 16.79
CA LEU A 246 5.09 1.34 16.87
C LEU A 246 4.57 0.73 15.57
N ARG A 247 3.82 -0.36 15.67
CA ARG A 247 3.15 -1.01 14.54
C ARG A 247 1.63 -0.83 14.64
N PRO A 248 1.02 0.00 13.79
CA PRO A 248 -0.43 0.03 13.60
C PRO A 248 -0.93 -1.31 13.04
N LEU A 249 -2.10 -1.77 13.51
CA LEU A 249 -2.79 -2.94 12.97
C LEU A 249 -3.82 -2.51 11.92
N SER A 250 -3.91 -3.28 10.83
CA SER A 250 -4.91 -3.06 9.78
C SER A 250 -6.32 -3.46 10.21
N THR A 251 -6.44 -4.45 11.10
CA THR A 251 -7.72 -4.83 11.72
C THR A 251 -7.94 -3.96 12.95
N PRO A 252 -8.97 -3.10 12.98
CA PRO A 252 -9.26 -2.29 14.15
C PRO A 252 -9.78 -3.17 15.29
N GLY A 253 -9.62 -2.69 16.51
CA GLY A 253 -10.44 -3.12 17.64
C GLY A 253 -11.78 -2.39 17.65
N PHE A 254 -12.52 -2.55 18.74
CA PHE A 254 -13.77 -1.82 18.95
C PHE A 254 -14.06 -1.61 20.43
N ILE A 255 -15.01 -0.71 20.72
CA ILE A 255 -15.48 -0.43 22.08
C ILE A 255 -16.84 -1.09 22.30
N ASN A 256 -16.93 -1.96 23.31
CA ASN A 256 -18.18 -2.58 23.73
C ASN A 256 -18.41 -2.30 25.21
N LYS A 257 -19.48 -1.58 25.54
CA LYS A 257 -19.85 -1.18 26.92
C LYS A 257 -18.70 -0.55 27.72
N GLY A 258 -17.91 0.30 27.08
CA GLY A 258 -16.77 1.00 27.71
C GLY A 258 -15.47 0.19 27.80
N THR A 259 -15.49 -1.08 27.39
CA THR A 259 -14.30 -1.93 27.30
C THR A 259 -13.78 -1.96 25.88
N SER A 260 -12.47 -1.76 25.69
CA SER A 260 -11.82 -1.93 24.41
C SER A 260 -11.51 -3.40 24.13
N TYR A 261 -11.94 -3.87 22.97
CA TYR A 261 -11.70 -5.22 22.46
C TYR A 261 -10.74 -5.14 21.27
N VAL A 262 -9.77 -6.03 21.22
CA VAL A 262 -8.71 -6.02 20.20
C VAL A 262 -8.61 -7.36 19.49
N PRO A 263 -8.17 -7.41 18.22
CA PRO A 263 -8.02 -8.65 17.47
C PRO A 263 -6.90 -9.50 18.08
N VAL A 264 -7.27 -10.59 18.76
CA VAL A 264 -6.36 -11.43 19.56
C VAL A 264 -5.17 -11.91 18.74
N LYS A 265 -5.45 -12.46 17.56
CA LYS A 265 -4.42 -13.01 16.67
C LYS A 265 -3.45 -11.95 16.18
N ALA A 266 -3.96 -10.79 15.77
CA ALA A 266 -3.12 -9.73 15.20
C ALA A 266 -2.19 -9.12 16.25
N VAL A 267 -2.71 -8.81 17.45
CA VAL A 267 -1.88 -8.28 18.54
C VAL A 267 -0.81 -9.29 18.96
N SER A 268 -1.19 -10.55 19.15
CA SER A 268 -0.29 -11.61 19.65
C SER A 268 0.82 -11.96 18.67
N ILE A 269 0.55 -11.97 17.36
CA ILE A 269 1.59 -12.20 16.34
C ILE A 269 2.64 -11.09 16.36
N VAL A 270 2.23 -9.83 16.56
CA VAL A 270 3.21 -8.72 16.67
C VAL A 270 4.05 -8.86 17.93
N ALA A 271 3.45 -9.32 19.03
CA ALA A 271 4.14 -9.60 20.28
C ALA A 271 4.91 -10.94 20.29
N GLY A 272 5.02 -11.63 19.15
CA GLY A 272 5.75 -12.90 19.03
C GLY A 272 5.17 -14.06 19.84
N LYS A 273 3.86 -14.04 20.16
CA LYS A 273 3.19 -15.08 20.96
C LYS A 273 2.40 -16.05 20.09
N SER A 274 2.27 -17.29 20.56
CA SER A 274 1.43 -18.30 19.91
C SER A 274 -0.05 -18.07 20.25
N VAL A 275 -0.93 -18.40 19.30
CA VAL A 275 -2.38 -18.17 19.44
C VAL A 275 -3.13 -19.45 19.12
N GLY A 276 -4.04 -19.82 20.01
CA GLY A 276 -5.01 -20.89 19.80
C GLY A 276 -6.43 -20.34 19.63
N PHE A 277 -7.30 -21.16 19.05
CA PHE A 277 -8.73 -20.90 19.02
C PHE A 277 -9.49 -22.23 19.09
N ASP A 278 -10.41 -22.33 20.06
CA ASP A 278 -11.28 -23.49 20.19
C ASP A 278 -12.61 -23.24 19.47
N ASN A 279 -12.88 -24.05 18.44
CA ASN A 279 -14.07 -23.94 17.63
C ASN A 279 -15.37 -24.32 18.36
N LYS A 280 -15.32 -25.11 19.43
CA LYS A 280 -16.47 -25.51 20.24
C LYS A 280 -16.85 -24.41 21.22
N THR A 281 -15.87 -23.90 21.97
CA THR A 281 -16.10 -22.89 23.02
C THR A 281 -16.07 -21.46 22.49
N LYS A 282 -15.58 -21.26 21.25
CA LYS A 282 -15.34 -19.95 20.61
C LYS A 282 -14.40 -19.06 21.42
N LYS A 283 -13.46 -19.66 22.15
CA LYS A 283 -12.45 -18.94 22.93
C LYS A 283 -11.11 -18.94 22.22
N ALA A 284 -10.47 -17.77 22.21
CA ALA A 284 -9.09 -17.65 21.82
C ALA A 284 -8.18 -17.93 23.01
N SER A 285 -6.95 -18.35 22.75
CA SER A 285 -5.91 -18.48 23.76
C SER A 285 -4.59 -17.89 23.27
N ILE A 286 -3.75 -17.43 24.20
CA ILE A 286 -2.40 -16.93 23.92
C ILE A 286 -1.44 -17.71 24.82
N ASN A 287 -0.44 -18.37 24.24
CA ASN A 287 0.46 -19.26 25.00
C ASN A 287 -0.29 -20.20 25.96
N GLU A 288 -1.37 -20.84 25.47
CA GLU A 288 -2.25 -21.73 26.23
C GLU A 288 -3.13 -21.07 27.31
N VAL A 289 -2.98 -19.77 27.59
CA VAL A 289 -3.89 -19.01 28.45
C VAL A 289 -5.18 -18.69 27.70
N VAL A 290 -6.30 -19.23 28.17
CA VAL A 290 -7.62 -19.01 27.57
C VAL A 290 -8.15 -17.61 27.88
N LEU A 291 -8.68 -16.92 26.87
CA LEU A 291 -9.29 -15.60 27.01
C LEU A 291 -10.81 -15.76 27.16
N ASP A 292 -11.28 -15.81 28.41
CA ASP A 292 -12.68 -16.09 28.75
C ASP A 292 -13.67 -15.10 28.14
N ASN A 293 -13.26 -13.86 27.90
CA ASN A 293 -14.11 -12.82 27.33
C ASN A 293 -14.00 -12.71 25.80
N THR A 294 -13.63 -13.79 25.11
CA THR A 294 -13.56 -13.80 23.64
C THR A 294 -14.94 -13.55 23.00
N ILE A 295 -14.99 -12.60 22.07
CA ILE A 295 -16.10 -12.31 21.15
C ILE A 295 -15.63 -12.61 19.73
N VAL A 296 -16.45 -13.27 18.91
CA VAL A 296 -16.16 -13.48 17.50
C VAL A 296 -17.06 -12.56 16.67
N GLU A 297 -16.44 -11.65 15.91
CA GLU A 297 -17.13 -10.75 14.97
C GLU A 297 -16.47 -10.88 13.61
N ASN A 298 -17.26 -11.09 12.55
CA ASN A 298 -16.77 -11.26 11.17
C ASN A 298 -15.63 -12.28 11.03
N GLY A 299 -15.71 -13.39 11.77
CA GLY A 299 -14.70 -14.45 11.75
C GLY A 299 -13.40 -14.12 12.49
N VAL A 300 -13.28 -12.96 13.11
CA VAL A 300 -12.13 -12.56 13.92
C VAL A 300 -12.46 -12.68 15.40
N ALA A 301 -11.57 -13.31 16.16
CA ALA A 301 -11.67 -13.38 17.62
C ALA A 301 -11.08 -12.11 18.26
N TYR A 302 -11.89 -11.46 19.09
CA TYR A 302 -11.55 -10.28 19.86
C TYR A 302 -11.64 -10.59 21.35
N ALA A 303 -10.78 -9.99 22.16
CA ALA A 303 -10.86 -10.06 23.62
C ALA A 303 -10.55 -8.69 24.23
N PRO A 304 -10.90 -8.45 25.51
CA PRO A 304 -10.56 -7.21 26.19
C PRO A 304 -9.06 -6.92 26.10
N SER A 305 -8.73 -5.67 25.79
CA SER A 305 -7.33 -5.23 25.58
C SER A 305 -6.44 -5.54 26.78
N ARG A 306 -6.96 -5.43 28.01
CA ARG A 306 -6.25 -5.76 29.25
C ARG A 306 -5.94 -7.24 29.38
N ASP A 307 -6.87 -8.12 29.03
CA ASP A 307 -6.69 -9.57 29.09
C ASP A 307 -5.62 -10.00 28.08
N VAL A 308 -5.68 -9.43 26.87
CA VAL A 308 -4.67 -9.65 25.83
C VAL A 308 -3.30 -9.13 26.27
N ALA A 309 -3.24 -7.92 26.85
CA ALA A 309 -2.01 -7.31 27.34
C ALA A 309 -1.34 -8.17 28.42
N ALA A 310 -2.12 -8.65 29.40
CA ALA A 310 -1.63 -9.55 30.44
C ALA A 310 -1.07 -10.85 29.85
N ALA A 311 -1.76 -11.46 28.88
CA ALA A 311 -1.33 -12.72 28.28
C ALA A 311 -0.08 -12.59 27.39
N ILE A 312 0.16 -11.43 26.79
CA ILE A 312 1.37 -11.17 25.99
C ILE A 312 2.53 -10.54 26.80
N GLY A 313 2.29 -10.17 28.06
CA GLY A 313 3.29 -9.51 28.91
C GLY A 313 3.55 -8.04 28.55
N MET A 314 2.50 -7.30 28.18
CA MET A 314 2.55 -5.89 27.82
C MET A 314 1.53 -5.08 28.63
N ILE A 315 1.55 -3.75 28.49
CA ILE A 315 0.55 -2.83 29.03
C ILE A 315 -0.33 -2.31 27.90
N ALA A 316 -1.65 -2.39 28.06
CA ALA A 316 -2.61 -1.73 27.16
C ALA A 316 -2.96 -0.33 27.70
N GLN A 317 -2.63 0.70 26.91
CA GLN A 317 -2.99 2.09 27.16
C GLN A 317 -4.16 2.50 26.27
N TRP A 318 -5.19 3.09 26.86
CA TRP A 318 -6.34 3.62 26.13
C TRP A 318 -6.21 5.13 25.97
N SER A 319 -6.38 5.62 24.74
CA SER A 319 -6.51 7.05 24.44
C SER A 319 -7.91 7.38 23.96
N GLN A 320 -8.64 8.12 24.78
CA GLN A 320 -10.02 8.52 24.51
C GLN A 320 -10.13 9.53 23.35
N SER A 321 -9.16 10.43 23.19
CA SER A 321 -9.22 11.51 22.20
C SER A 321 -9.08 11.04 20.75
N ILE A 322 -8.39 9.92 20.55
CA ILE A 322 -8.11 9.35 19.21
C ILE A 322 -8.65 7.92 19.06
N SER A 323 -9.46 7.46 20.02
CA SER A 323 -10.03 6.11 20.06
C SER A 323 -9.00 5.03 19.74
N GLN A 324 -7.94 4.95 20.53
CA GLN A 324 -6.80 4.06 20.27
C GLN A 324 -6.44 3.20 21.48
N VAL A 325 -6.14 1.93 21.23
CA VAL A 325 -5.44 1.04 22.17
C VAL A 325 -3.99 0.92 21.74
N LYS A 326 -3.06 1.30 22.61
CA LYS A 326 -1.61 1.15 22.41
C LYS A 326 -1.08 0.08 23.35
N PHE A 327 -0.45 -0.96 22.81
CA PHE A 327 0.29 -1.96 23.58
C PHE A 327 1.76 -1.55 23.66
N VAL A 328 2.29 -1.43 24.87
CA VAL A 328 3.68 -1.06 25.15
C VAL A 328 4.35 -2.07 26.06
N PHE A 329 5.67 -2.19 25.99
CA PHE A 329 6.41 -2.94 27.01
C PHE A 329 6.30 -2.18 28.35
N GLY A 330 6.19 -2.93 29.45
CA GLY A 330 6.20 -2.30 30.78
C GLY A 330 7.55 -1.68 31.07
N GLU A 331 7.56 -0.54 31.78
CA GLU A 331 8.76 -0.02 32.45
C GLU A 331 9.24 -0.97 33.55
#